data_AF-A0A428PQC5-F1
#
_entry.id   AF-A0A428PQC5-F1
#
_cell.length_a   1.000
_cell.length_b   1.000
_cell.length_c   1.000
_cell.angle_alpha   90.00
_cell.angle_beta   90.00
_cell.angle_gamma   90.00
#
_symmetry.space_group_name_H-M   'P 1'
#
loop_
_entity.id
_entity.type
_entity.pdbx_description
1 polymer ?
#
loop_
_entity_poly.entity_id
_entity_poly.type
_entity_poly.pdbx_seq_one_letter_code
_entity_poly.pdbx_strand_id
1 'polypeptide(L)'
;MSHEQTDYLQHFYNLANKKDGEWCHMGSQVPGQEWLDGYRYQLATMTYAAGAAHYFRLPLLRSLSKSLCQQVISKMLLWDVWGYWYLTSHSSILVDPDIIKLRNPRADPATKENIMASLQAFY
;
A
#
# COMPACT_ATOMS: atom_id res chain seq x y z
N MET A 1 -19.96 -12.39 12.65
CA MET A 1 -19.52 -11.37 11.68
C MET A 1 -20.77 -10.89 10.97
N SER A 2 -20.97 -9.59 10.77
CA SER A 2 -22.16 -9.11 10.05
C SER A 2 -22.05 -9.39 8.55
N HIS A 3 -23.18 -9.31 7.84
CA HIS A 3 -23.21 -9.45 6.38
C HIS A 3 -22.33 -8.38 5.72
N GLU A 4 -22.47 -7.12 6.12
CA GLU A 4 -21.66 -6.00 5.65
C GLU A 4 -20.15 -6.23 5.84
N GLN A 5 -19.73 -6.74 7.01
CA GLN A 5 -18.32 -7.07 7.27
C GLN A 5 -17.78 -8.16 6.33
N THR A 6 -18.65 -9.10 5.94
CA THR A 6 -18.30 -10.16 4.98
C THR A 6 -18.15 -9.57 3.58
N ASP A 7 -19.06 -8.68 3.20
CA ASP A 7 -19.02 -8.01 1.90
C ASP A 7 -17.78 -7.12 1.75
N TYR A 8 -17.34 -6.43 2.82
CA TYR A 8 -16.07 -5.69 2.80
C TYR A 8 -14.86 -6.60 2.60
N LEU A 9 -14.80 -7.76 3.25
CA LEU A 9 -13.70 -8.72 3.05
C LEU A 9 -13.72 -9.32 1.64
N GLN A 10 -14.91 -9.61 1.11
CA GLN A 10 -15.06 -10.06 -0.27
C GLN A 10 -14.60 -8.97 -1.24
N HIS A 11 -14.94 -7.72 -0.97
CA HIS A 11 -14.49 -6.58 -1.76
C HIS A 11 -12.96 -6.46 -1.75
N PHE A 12 -12.32 -6.60 -0.58
CA PHE A 12 -10.85 -6.63 -0.49
C PHE A 12 -10.23 -7.75 -1.31
N TYR A 13 -10.81 -8.94 -1.26
CA TYR A 13 -10.36 -10.07 -2.07
C TYR A 13 -10.48 -9.78 -3.57
N ASN A 14 -11.59 -9.19 -4.00
CA ASN A 14 -11.79 -8.83 -5.40
C ASN A 14 -10.77 -7.79 -5.88
N LEU A 15 -10.46 -6.79 -5.05
CA LEU A 15 -9.45 -5.77 -5.38
C LEU A 15 -8.03 -6.37 -5.43
N ALA A 16 -7.67 -7.20 -4.46
CA ALA A 16 -6.35 -7.83 -4.37
C ALA A 16 -6.07 -8.80 -5.54
N ASN A 17 -7.10 -9.44 -6.09
CA ASN A 17 -6.96 -10.37 -7.22
C ASN A 17 -6.99 -9.71 -8.61
N LYS A 18 -7.16 -8.38 -8.69
CA LYS A 18 -7.02 -7.66 -9.97
C LYS A 18 -5.59 -7.77 -10.50
N LYS A 19 -5.42 -7.62 -11.82
CA LYS A 19 -4.08 -7.63 -12.42
C LYS A 19 -3.23 -6.50 -11.85
N ASP A 20 -1.91 -6.69 -11.86
CA ASP A 20 -0.99 -5.62 -11.47
C ASP A 20 -1.10 -4.43 -12.43
N GLY A 21 -1.10 -3.21 -11.89
CA GLY A 21 -1.41 -1.99 -12.63
C GLY A 21 -2.92 -1.73 -12.83
N GLU A 22 -3.80 -2.67 -12.49
CA GLU A 22 -5.25 -2.46 -12.54
C GLU A 22 -5.79 -1.99 -11.18
N TRP A 23 -6.08 -0.70 -11.09
CA TRP A 23 -6.52 -0.02 -9.85
C TRP A 23 -7.99 0.41 -9.89
N CYS A 24 -8.77 -0.16 -10.80
CA CYS A 24 -10.20 0.08 -10.92
C CYS A 24 -10.90 -0.16 -9.56
N HIS A 25 -11.75 0.79 -9.14
CA HIS A 25 -12.44 0.83 -7.84
C HIS A 25 -11.58 1.10 -6.60
N MET A 26 -10.27 1.35 -6.75
CA MET A 26 -9.41 1.87 -5.66
C MET A 26 -9.29 3.41 -5.67
N GLY A 27 -10.19 4.10 -6.38
CA GLY A 27 -10.43 5.53 -6.19
C GLY A 27 -9.38 6.53 -6.71
N SER A 28 -8.30 6.11 -7.37
CA SER A 28 -7.31 7.07 -7.88
C SER A 28 -7.42 7.30 -9.39
N GLN A 29 -7.61 8.56 -9.78
CA GLN A 29 -7.57 9.05 -11.17
C GLN A 29 -6.18 9.60 -11.55
N VAL A 30 -5.23 9.66 -10.62
CA VAL A 30 -3.94 10.35 -10.81
C VAL A 30 -2.77 9.51 -10.26
N PRO A 31 -1.80 9.12 -11.11
CA PRO A 31 -0.54 8.55 -10.66
C PRO A 31 0.17 9.52 -9.69
N GLY A 32 0.62 9.02 -8.54
CA GLY A 32 1.30 9.86 -7.54
C GLY A 32 0.40 10.53 -6.50
N GLN A 33 -0.73 9.92 -6.11
CA GLN A 33 -1.46 10.40 -4.93
C GLN A 33 -0.62 10.26 -3.66
N GLU A 34 0.02 11.35 -3.26
CA GLU A 34 0.93 11.42 -2.11
C GLU A 34 0.21 11.60 -0.76
N TRP A 35 -1.11 11.77 -0.78
CA TRP A 35 -1.95 12.09 0.39
C TRP A 35 -2.69 10.87 0.97
N LEU A 36 -3.65 11.10 1.87
CA LEU A 36 -4.34 10.07 2.67
C LEU A 36 -5.09 9.01 1.85
N ASP A 37 -5.40 9.29 0.59
CA ASP A 37 -6.12 8.38 -0.32
C ASP A 37 -5.20 7.55 -1.21
N GLY A 38 -3.87 7.70 -1.09
CA GLY A 38 -2.90 6.95 -1.89
C GLY A 38 -3.00 5.43 -1.72
N TYR A 39 -2.65 4.68 -2.76
CA TYR A 39 -2.76 3.20 -2.78
C TYR A 39 -2.13 2.52 -1.56
N ARG A 40 -1.01 3.04 -1.06
CA ARG A 40 -0.31 2.52 0.13
C ARG A 40 -1.19 2.53 1.39
N TYR A 41 -2.00 3.56 1.59
CA TYR A 41 -2.89 3.67 2.75
C TYR A 41 -4.09 2.74 2.64
N GLN A 42 -4.65 2.62 1.44
CA GLN A 42 -5.75 1.69 1.17
C GLN A 42 -5.29 0.24 1.37
N LEU A 43 -4.16 -0.14 0.75
CA LEU A 43 -3.58 -1.48 0.88
C LEU A 43 -3.19 -1.79 2.33
N ALA A 44 -2.57 -0.86 3.06
CA ALA A 44 -2.26 -1.06 4.47
C ALA A 44 -3.53 -1.27 5.32
N THR A 45 -4.56 -0.45 5.10
CA THR A 45 -5.86 -0.59 5.79
C THR A 45 -6.51 -1.94 5.50
N MET A 46 -6.46 -2.40 4.25
CA MET A 46 -6.95 -3.72 3.85
C MET A 46 -6.22 -4.84 4.60
N THR A 47 -4.88 -4.78 4.68
CA THR A 47 -4.07 -5.76 5.42
C THR A 47 -4.42 -5.76 6.90
N TYR A 48 -4.56 -4.60 7.54
CA TYR A 48 -4.94 -4.51 8.95
C TYR A 48 -6.34 -5.07 9.21
N ALA A 49 -7.31 -4.71 8.37
CA ALA A 49 -8.69 -5.19 8.50
C ALA A 49 -8.78 -6.71 8.26
N ALA A 50 -8.06 -7.24 7.26
CA ALA A 50 -7.99 -8.67 7.00
C ALA A 50 -7.32 -9.44 8.15
N GLY A 51 -6.23 -8.91 8.70
CA GLY A 51 -5.54 -9.50 9.86
C GLY A 51 -6.41 -9.50 11.12
N ALA A 52 -7.08 -8.39 11.41
CA ALA A 52 -8.01 -8.29 12.53
C ALA A 52 -9.21 -9.23 12.37
N ALA A 53 -9.78 -9.31 11.16
CA ALA A 53 -10.87 -10.25 10.87
C ALA A 53 -10.42 -11.70 11.05
N HIS A 54 -9.22 -12.06 10.58
CA HIS A 54 -8.66 -13.39 10.77
C HIS A 54 -8.47 -13.72 12.25
N TYR A 55 -7.86 -12.82 13.02
CA TYR A 55 -7.54 -13.07 14.42
C TYR A 55 -8.78 -13.13 15.31
N PHE A 56 -9.70 -12.18 15.18
CA PHE A 56 -10.84 -12.04 16.11
C PHE A 56 -12.12 -12.75 15.66
N ARG A 57 -12.31 -13.00 14.36
CA ARG A 57 -13.60 -13.47 13.82
C ARG A 57 -13.50 -14.77 13.04
N LEU A 58 -12.41 -14.98 12.30
CA LEU A 58 -12.27 -16.06 11.32
C LEU A 58 -10.92 -16.80 11.43
N PRO A 59 -10.56 -17.36 12.62
CA PRO A 59 -9.27 -18.01 12.81
C PRO A 59 -9.11 -19.29 11.98
N LEU A 60 -10.22 -19.94 11.60
CA LEU A 60 -10.21 -21.16 10.79
C LEU A 60 -9.97 -20.91 9.29
N LEU A 61 -10.12 -19.66 8.81
CA LEU A 61 -9.94 -19.30 7.40
C LEU A 61 -8.50 -18.86 7.08
N ARG A 62 -7.50 -19.54 7.66
CA ARG A 62 -6.09 -19.18 7.53
C ARG A 62 -5.60 -19.09 6.08
N SER A 63 -5.96 -20.04 5.24
CA SER A 63 -5.49 -20.07 3.84
C SER A 63 -6.00 -18.88 3.04
N LEU A 64 -7.26 -18.51 3.23
CA LEU A 64 -7.88 -17.36 2.57
C LEU A 64 -7.21 -16.05 3.02
N SER A 65 -7.09 -15.85 4.33
CA SER A 65 -6.44 -14.67 4.90
C SER A 65 -4.99 -14.56 4.47
N LYS A 66 -4.25 -15.67 4.47
CA LYS A 66 -2.85 -15.70 4.00
C LYS A 66 -2.76 -15.29 2.52
N SER A 67 -3.61 -15.86 1.67
CA SER A 67 -3.63 -15.51 0.24
C SER A 67 -3.95 -14.04 0.03
N LEU A 68 -4.93 -13.50 0.76
CA LEU A 68 -5.28 -12.08 0.69
C LEU A 68 -4.10 -11.20 1.09
N CYS A 69 -3.48 -11.45 2.25
CA CYS A 69 -2.32 -10.68 2.70
C CYS A 69 -1.16 -10.75 1.69
N GLN A 70 -0.87 -11.93 1.14
CA GLN A 70 0.21 -12.09 0.14
C GLN A 70 -0.04 -11.26 -1.13
N GLN A 71 -1.28 -11.22 -1.62
CA GLN A 71 -1.64 -10.42 -2.79
C GLN A 71 -1.62 -8.92 -2.50
N VAL A 72 -2.06 -8.51 -1.32
CA VAL A 72 -1.99 -7.08 -0.93
C VAL A 72 -0.54 -6.64 -0.79
N ILE A 73 0.33 -7.48 -0.20
CA ILE A 73 1.77 -7.21 -0.13
C ILE A 73 2.40 -7.14 -1.51
N SER A 74 2.08 -8.07 -2.43
CA SER A 74 2.63 -8.01 -3.79
C SER A 74 2.22 -6.71 -4.51
N LYS A 75 0.98 -6.25 -4.29
CA LYS A 75 0.51 -4.96 -4.81
C LYS A 75 1.20 -3.77 -4.16
N MET A 76 1.52 -3.83 -2.87
CA MET A 76 2.27 -2.77 -2.16
C MET A 76 3.67 -2.55 -2.77
N LEU A 77 4.26 -3.59 -3.38
CA LEU A 77 5.58 -3.54 -4.02
C LEU A 77 5.56 -3.02 -5.46
N LEU A 78 4.39 -2.70 -6.02
CA LEU A 78 4.28 -2.18 -7.39
C LEU A 78 4.79 -0.73 -7.46
N TRP A 79 5.44 -0.40 -8.60
CA TRP A 79 5.94 0.96 -8.86
C TRP A 79 4.85 2.02 -8.70
N ASP A 80 3.59 1.72 -9.02
CA ASP A 80 2.48 2.66 -8.87
C ASP A 80 2.24 3.09 -7.40
N VAL A 81 2.68 2.27 -6.44
CA VAL A 81 2.50 2.50 -5.00
C VAL A 81 3.67 3.27 -4.39
N TRP A 82 4.91 2.92 -4.75
CA TRP A 82 6.12 3.51 -4.16
C TRP A 82 6.90 4.44 -5.10
N GLY A 83 6.56 4.50 -6.39
CA GLY A 83 7.25 5.32 -7.39
C GLY A 83 7.20 6.82 -7.09
N TYR A 84 6.18 7.28 -6.36
CA TYR A 84 6.15 8.65 -5.83
C TYR A 84 7.40 8.91 -4.96
N TRP A 85 7.78 7.97 -4.09
CA TRP A 85 8.94 8.11 -3.22
C TRP A 85 10.24 8.22 -4.02
N TYR A 86 10.37 7.49 -5.13
CA TYR A 86 11.53 7.64 -6.00
C TYR A 86 11.65 9.09 -6.51
N LEU A 87 10.53 9.68 -6.94
CA LEU A 87 10.49 11.08 -7.38
C LEU A 87 10.74 12.05 -6.23
N THR A 88 10.05 11.92 -5.09
CA THR A 88 10.23 12.78 -3.91
C THR A 88 11.62 12.65 -3.29
N SER A 89 12.29 11.50 -3.40
CA SER A 89 13.63 11.26 -2.85
C SER A 89 14.74 12.10 -3.51
N HIS A 90 14.47 12.69 -4.68
CA HIS A 90 15.38 13.66 -5.31
C HIS A 90 15.55 14.94 -4.47
N SER A 91 14.61 15.21 -3.56
CA SER A 91 14.45 16.47 -2.85
C SER A 91 14.33 17.66 -3.83
N SER A 92 14.02 18.84 -3.30
CA SER A 92 13.90 20.07 -4.08
C SER A 92 14.28 21.25 -3.20
N ILE A 93 14.70 22.37 -3.78
CA ILE A 93 14.95 23.63 -3.06
C ILE A 93 13.75 24.06 -2.20
N LEU A 94 12.53 23.68 -2.60
CA LEU A 94 11.32 23.95 -1.82
C LEU A 94 11.24 23.15 -0.51
N VAL A 95 11.85 21.97 -0.45
CA VAL A 95 11.79 21.03 0.69
C VAL A 95 13.10 21.03 1.49
N ASP A 96 14.21 21.36 0.83
CA ASP A 96 15.56 21.46 1.39
C ASP A 96 16.24 22.71 0.80
N PRO A 97 16.08 23.90 1.41
CA PRO A 97 16.53 25.17 0.84
C PRO A 97 18.03 25.27 0.62
N ASP A 98 18.81 24.46 1.36
CA ASP A 98 20.27 24.45 1.31
C ASP A 98 20.82 23.45 0.27
N ILE A 99 19.95 22.84 -0.55
CA ILE A 99 20.35 21.84 -1.53
C ILE A 99 21.12 22.48 -2.70
N ILE A 100 22.41 22.13 -2.82
CA ILE A 100 23.30 22.63 -3.88
C ILE A 100 23.16 21.81 -5.18
N LYS A 101 22.77 20.53 -5.06
CA LYS A 101 22.49 19.61 -6.17
C LYS A 101 21.41 18.61 -5.77
N LEU A 102 20.53 18.24 -6.71
CA LEU A 102 19.53 17.19 -6.50
C LEU A 102 20.18 15.93 -5.93
N ARG A 103 19.52 15.31 -4.94
CA ARG A 103 20.02 14.08 -4.33
C ARG A 103 19.94 12.95 -5.34
N ASN A 104 20.87 11.99 -5.24
CA ASN A 104 20.78 10.77 -6.04
C ASN A 104 19.51 10.01 -5.63
N PRO A 105 18.59 9.74 -6.57
CA PRO A 105 17.34 9.10 -6.24
C PRO A 105 17.57 7.69 -5.75
N ARG A 106 16.80 7.30 -4.74
CA ARG A 106 16.90 5.97 -4.15
C ARG A 106 15.80 5.09 -4.72
N ALA A 107 16.22 4.04 -5.44
CA ALA A 107 15.33 3.06 -6.04
C ALA A 107 14.72 2.08 -5.02
N ASP A 108 15.27 2.00 -3.81
CA ASP A 108 14.73 1.17 -2.74
C ASP A 108 13.92 2.04 -1.76
N PRO A 109 12.58 1.85 -1.67
CA PRO A 109 11.73 2.60 -0.76
C PRO A 109 11.86 2.13 0.71
N ALA A 110 12.56 1.03 1.00
CA ALA A 110 12.57 0.40 2.33
C ALA A 110 13.81 0.74 3.19
N THR A 111 14.85 1.36 2.64
CA THR A 111 16.18 1.43 3.28
C THR A 111 16.37 2.57 4.29
N LYS A 112 15.90 3.80 4.01
CA LYS A 112 16.04 4.96 4.92
C LYS A 112 15.05 6.09 4.55
N GLU A 113 14.54 6.79 5.57
CA GLU A 113 13.71 8.02 5.50
C GLU A 113 12.25 7.84 5.04
N ASN A 114 11.88 6.76 4.34
CA ASN A 114 10.47 6.44 4.06
C ASN A 114 9.87 5.54 5.15
N ILE A 115 9.72 6.10 6.36
CA ILE A 115 9.17 5.36 7.50
C ILE A 115 7.76 4.81 7.18
N MET A 116 6.97 5.53 6.38
CA MET A 116 5.60 5.13 6.05
C MET A 116 5.53 3.93 5.11
N ALA A 117 6.28 3.91 3.99
CA ALA A 117 6.26 2.75 3.09
C ALA A 117 7.01 1.54 3.68
N SER A 118 8.11 1.78 4.39
CA SER A 118 8.85 0.70 5.06
C SER A 118 7.99 0.04 6.14
N LEU A 119 7.35 0.79 7.05
CA LEU A 119 6.44 0.20 8.06
C LEU A 119 5.28 -0.58 7.45
N GLN A 120 4.73 -0.12 6.33
CA GLN A 120 3.60 -0.77 5.67
C GLN A 120 3.98 -2.02 4.86
N ALA A 121 5.23 -2.13 4.41
CA ALA A 121 5.72 -3.30 3.66
C ALA A 121 6.34 -4.40 4.53
N PHE A 122 6.78 -4.06 5.76
CA PHE A 122 7.42 -5.01 6.70
C PHE A 122 6.45 -5.66 7.71
N TYR A 123 5.13 -5.53 7.53
CA TYR A 123 4.10 -6.19 8.34
C TYR A 123 3.24 -7.16 7.52
#